data_AF-A0A953NC60-F1
#
_entry.id   AF-A0A953NC60-F1
#
_cell.length_a   1.000
_cell.length_b   1.000
_cell.length_c   1.000
_cell.angle_alpha   90.00
_cell.angle_beta   90.00
_cell.angle_gamma   90.00
#
_symmetry.space_group_name_H-M   'P 1'
#
loop_
_entity.id
_entity.type
_entity.pdbx_description
1 polymer ?
#
loop_
_entity_poly.entity_id
_entity_poly.type
_entity_poly.pdbx_seq_one_letter_code
_entity_poly.pdbx_strand_id
1 'polypeptide(L)'
;MISIRKVAACLALFAVTSAANSQVASSIFHTPEYFANRGLQYTNAAEAWALGFTGKGVRIGIADDQAQLSHPEFAGRVYWPVAPDPFPNPDYPDFPFPTHGTHVMGAAAAARNGVGMIGVAYDASIAHTVAIPNPGYPASK
;
A
#
# COMPACT_ATOMS: atom_id res chain seq x y z
N MET A 1 -20.73 -22.72 -67.89
CA MET A 1 -19.79 -21.87 -67.13
C MET A 1 -20.51 -21.35 -65.89
N ILE A 2 -20.36 -22.01 -64.74
CA ILE A 2 -20.87 -21.54 -63.44
C ILE A 2 -19.73 -21.75 -62.44
N SER A 3 -19.20 -20.65 -61.91
CA SER A 3 -18.05 -20.63 -61.01
C SER A 3 -18.54 -20.78 -59.56
N ILE A 4 -18.19 -21.89 -58.91
CA ILE A 4 -18.43 -22.11 -57.48
C ILE A 4 -17.26 -21.49 -56.72
N ARG A 5 -17.50 -20.35 -56.07
CA ARG A 5 -16.53 -19.77 -55.12
C ARG A 5 -16.68 -20.48 -53.79
N LYS A 6 -15.66 -21.27 -53.41
CA LYS A 6 -15.52 -21.83 -52.06
C LYS A 6 -15.27 -20.67 -51.09
N VAL A 7 -16.24 -20.39 -50.21
CA VAL A 7 -16.02 -19.52 -49.05
C VAL A 7 -15.40 -20.39 -47.97
N ALA A 8 -14.10 -20.27 -47.78
CA ALA A 8 -13.42 -20.85 -46.63
C ALA A 8 -13.71 -19.95 -45.42
N ALA A 9 -14.51 -20.45 -44.48
CA ALA A 9 -14.69 -19.82 -43.19
C ALA A 9 -13.40 -19.99 -42.38
N CYS A 10 -12.59 -18.93 -42.30
CA CYS A 10 -11.50 -18.84 -41.34
C CYS A 10 -12.13 -18.72 -39.94
N LEU A 11 -12.23 -19.85 -39.25
CA LEU A 11 -12.48 -19.88 -37.81
C LEU A 11 -11.22 -19.31 -37.14
N ALA A 12 -11.20 -18.00 -36.91
CA ALA A 12 -10.19 -17.38 -36.07
C ALA A 12 -10.41 -17.89 -34.65
N LEU A 13 -9.66 -18.93 -34.29
CA LEU A 13 -9.51 -19.38 -32.92
C LEU A 13 -8.86 -18.19 -32.18
N PHE A 14 -9.67 -17.35 -31.53
CA PHE A 14 -9.17 -16.51 -30.46
C PHE A 14 -8.73 -17.48 -29.36
N ALA A 15 -7.48 -17.93 -29.45
CA ALA A 15 -6.79 -18.46 -28.30
C ALA A 15 -6.81 -17.31 -27.28
N VAL A 16 -7.74 -17.38 -26.33
CA VAL A 16 -7.60 -16.67 -25.08
C VAL A 16 -6.36 -17.28 -24.44
N THR A 17 -5.20 -16.76 -24.80
CA THR A 17 -4.03 -16.90 -23.95
C THR A 17 -4.45 -16.20 -22.67
N SER A 18 -4.92 -16.97 -21.68
CA SER A 18 -4.89 -16.44 -20.33
C SER A 18 -3.44 -16.00 -20.16
N ALA A 19 -3.23 -14.70 -19.95
CA ALA A 19 -1.98 -14.26 -19.38
C ALA A 19 -1.95 -14.93 -18.01
N ALA A 20 -1.39 -16.13 -17.95
CA ALA A 20 -0.93 -16.71 -16.71
C ALA A 20 0.19 -15.76 -16.29
N ASN A 21 -0.19 -14.68 -15.59
CA ASN A 21 0.76 -13.92 -14.80
C ASN A 21 1.50 -14.98 -14.00
N SER A 22 2.79 -15.16 -14.27
CA SER A 22 3.63 -16.02 -13.47
C SER A 22 3.62 -15.44 -12.06
N GLN A 23 2.73 -15.96 -11.22
CA GLN A 23 2.59 -15.49 -9.85
C GLN A 23 3.87 -15.90 -9.14
N VAL A 24 4.61 -14.89 -8.67
CA VAL A 24 5.84 -15.15 -7.94
C VAL A 24 5.45 -15.79 -6.61
N ALA A 25 6.22 -16.75 -6.11
CA ALA A 25 5.88 -17.42 -4.85
C ALA A 25 5.75 -16.39 -3.70
N SER A 26 4.70 -16.45 -2.88
CA SER A 26 4.50 -15.49 -1.77
C SER A 26 5.68 -15.45 -0.80
N SER A 27 6.42 -16.55 -0.69
CA SER A 27 7.65 -16.66 0.12
C SER A 27 8.73 -15.62 -0.23
N ILE A 28 8.74 -15.05 -1.43
CA ILE A 28 9.69 -13.97 -1.78
C ILE A 28 9.43 -12.66 -1.02
N PHE A 29 8.24 -12.53 -0.42
CA PHE A 29 7.87 -11.38 0.40
C PHE A 29 8.12 -11.61 1.90
N HIS A 30 8.50 -12.82 2.33
CA HIS A 30 8.81 -13.13 3.72
C HIS A 30 10.18 -12.57 4.15
N THR A 31 10.30 -11.25 4.19
CA THR A 31 11.50 -10.50 4.59
C THR A 31 11.44 -10.12 6.09
N PRO A 32 12.54 -9.65 6.70
CA PRO A 32 12.49 -9.08 8.05
C PRO A 32 11.46 -7.94 8.18
N GLU A 33 11.36 -7.10 7.15
CA GLU A 33 10.39 -6.00 7.04
C GLU A 33 8.93 -6.51 7.05
N TYR A 34 8.63 -7.63 6.39
CA TYR A 34 7.34 -8.31 6.46
C TYR A 34 7.04 -8.84 7.87
N PHE A 35 8.00 -9.48 8.51
CA PHE A 35 7.80 -10.02 9.86
C PHE A 35 7.74 -8.93 10.95
N ALA A 36 8.21 -7.71 10.67
CA ALA A 36 8.08 -6.56 11.56
C ALA A 36 6.62 -6.07 11.68
N ASN A 37 5.76 -6.36 10.71
CA ASN A 37 4.31 -6.14 10.80
C ASN A 37 3.57 -7.48 10.89
N ARG A 38 3.31 -7.91 12.13
CA ARG A 38 2.64 -9.21 12.39
C ARG A 38 1.26 -9.33 11.77
N GLY A 39 0.56 -8.21 11.52
CA GLY A 39 -0.75 -8.20 10.89
C GLY A 39 -0.76 -8.85 9.51
N LEU A 40 0.33 -8.74 8.75
CA LEU A 40 0.43 -9.21 7.36
C LEU A 40 0.26 -10.73 7.22
N GLN A 41 0.69 -11.47 8.24
CA GLN A 41 0.55 -12.93 8.31
C GLN A 41 -0.91 -13.36 8.52
N TYR A 42 -1.74 -12.50 9.13
CA TYR A 42 -3.15 -12.78 9.37
C TYR A 42 -4.05 -12.33 8.22
N THR A 43 -3.53 -11.52 7.29
CA THR A 43 -4.29 -10.96 6.16
C THR A 43 -3.94 -11.61 4.82
N ASN A 44 -3.04 -12.59 4.77
CA ASN A 44 -2.49 -13.17 3.54
C ASN A 44 -1.94 -12.10 2.58
N ALA A 45 -1.22 -11.11 3.13
CA ALA A 45 -0.72 -9.99 2.34
C ALA A 45 0.32 -10.45 1.30
N ALA A 46 1.20 -11.38 1.68
CA ALA A 46 2.22 -11.92 0.79
C ALA A 46 1.61 -12.65 -0.42
N GLU A 47 0.49 -13.34 -0.23
CA GLU A 47 -0.29 -13.98 -1.29
C GLU A 47 -0.86 -12.92 -2.23
N ALA A 48 -1.50 -11.87 -1.71
CA ALA A 48 -2.03 -10.78 -2.54
C ALA A 48 -0.92 -10.09 -3.37
N TRP A 49 0.25 -9.86 -2.78
CA TRP A 49 1.40 -9.27 -3.48
C TRP A 49 1.97 -10.20 -4.56
N ALA A 50 1.95 -11.52 -4.34
CA ALA A 50 2.29 -12.53 -5.36
C ALA A 50 1.36 -12.51 -6.57
N LEU A 51 0.10 -12.08 -6.39
CA LEU A 51 -0.84 -11.82 -7.49
C LEU A 51 -0.61 -10.45 -8.16
N GLY A 52 0.27 -9.60 -7.60
CA GLY A 52 0.56 -8.24 -8.07
C GLY A 52 -0.29 -7.14 -7.43
N PHE A 53 -1.07 -7.43 -6.38
CA PHE A 53 -1.92 -6.45 -5.71
C PHE A 53 -1.18 -5.70 -4.60
N THR A 54 -0.52 -4.60 -4.93
CA THR A 54 0.35 -3.86 -4.00
C THR A 54 -0.24 -2.56 -3.46
N GLY A 55 -1.45 -2.19 -3.91
CA GLY A 55 -2.07 -0.89 -3.65
C GLY A 55 -1.67 0.20 -4.66
N LYS A 56 -0.84 -0.11 -5.66
CA LYS A 56 -0.45 0.83 -6.71
C LYS A 56 -1.67 1.47 -7.39
N GLY A 57 -1.68 2.79 -7.45
CA GLY A 57 -2.77 3.57 -8.04
C GLY A 57 -3.97 3.83 -7.11
N VAL A 58 -3.96 3.25 -5.90
CA VAL A 58 -4.96 3.54 -4.86
C VAL A 58 -4.48 4.70 -4.00
N ARG A 59 -5.43 5.53 -3.55
CA ARG A 59 -5.20 6.55 -2.51
C ARG A 59 -5.96 6.18 -1.25
N ILE A 60 -5.27 6.09 -0.13
CA ILE A 60 -5.83 5.78 1.18
C ILE A 60 -5.99 7.07 1.96
N GLY A 61 -7.21 7.43 2.33
CA GLY A 61 -7.51 8.56 3.21
C GLY A 61 -7.57 8.10 4.67
N ILE A 62 -6.76 8.68 5.55
CA ILE A 62 -6.66 8.30 6.96
C ILE A 62 -7.09 9.48 7.82
N ALA A 63 -8.21 9.32 8.52
CA ALA A 63 -8.74 10.28 9.46
C ALA A 63 -8.42 9.82 10.89
N ASP A 64 -7.47 10.48 11.54
CA ASP A 64 -6.93 10.03 12.84
C ASP A 64 -6.52 11.24 13.73
N ASP A 65 -5.69 11.03 14.75
CA ASP A 65 -4.89 12.10 15.34
C ASP A 65 -3.85 12.63 14.36
N GLN A 66 -2.98 13.54 14.80
CA GLN A 66 -1.94 14.08 13.92
C GLN A 66 -1.05 12.96 13.35
N ALA A 67 -0.33 13.22 12.25
CA ALA A 67 0.57 12.23 11.69
C ALA A 67 1.83 12.87 11.09
N GLN A 68 2.94 12.15 11.15
CA GLN A 68 4.21 12.60 10.61
C GLN A 68 4.29 12.31 9.10
N LEU A 69 3.70 13.21 8.30
CA LEU A 69 3.59 13.03 6.86
C LEU A 69 4.95 12.99 6.13
N SER A 70 5.99 13.63 6.65
CA SER A 70 7.34 13.59 6.06
C SER A 70 8.17 12.37 6.47
N HIS A 71 7.59 11.40 7.18
CA HIS A 71 8.28 10.16 7.53
C HIS A 71 8.84 9.48 6.25
N PRO A 72 10.10 9.00 6.25
CA PRO A 72 10.73 8.43 5.05
C PRO A 72 9.94 7.30 4.39
N GLU A 73 9.21 6.52 5.19
CA GLU A 73 8.29 5.48 4.71
C GLU A 73 7.21 6.00 3.76
N PHE A 74 6.88 7.29 3.74
CA PHE A 74 5.83 7.87 2.91
C PHE A 74 6.37 8.71 1.74
N ALA A 75 7.69 8.75 1.55
CA ALA A 75 8.34 9.62 0.57
C ALA A 75 7.75 9.46 -0.84
N GLY A 76 7.40 10.59 -1.46
CA GLY A 76 6.84 10.64 -2.82
C GLY A 76 5.40 10.11 -2.95
N ARG A 77 4.75 9.71 -1.85
CA ARG A 77 3.41 9.10 -1.87
C ARG A 77 2.38 9.84 -1.02
N VAL A 78 2.73 10.99 -0.47
CA VAL A 78 1.82 11.85 0.31
C VAL A 78 1.05 12.80 -0.60
N TYR A 79 -0.27 12.79 -0.47
CA TYR A 79 -1.17 13.76 -1.08
C TYR A 79 -1.68 14.72 0.01
N TRP A 80 -0.97 15.85 0.16
CA TRP A 80 -1.24 16.86 1.19
C TRP A 80 -1.11 18.26 0.56
N PRO A 81 -2.06 19.18 0.83
CA PRO A 81 -2.08 20.49 0.17
C PRO A 81 -1.01 21.47 0.68
N VAL A 82 -0.37 21.17 1.80
CA VAL A 82 0.68 21.99 2.42
C VAL A 82 1.97 21.17 2.47
N ALA A 83 3.14 21.81 2.47
CA ALA A 83 4.38 21.09 2.73
C ALA A 83 4.32 20.50 4.15
N PRO A 84 4.59 19.19 4.34
CA PRO A 84 4.61 18.61 5.67
C PRO A 84 5.83 19.12 6.46
N ASP A 85 5.69 19.19 7.78
CA ASP A 85 6.80 19.51 8.68
C ASP A 85 7.98 18.55 8.46
N PRO A 86 9.23 18.96 8.68
CA PRO A 86 10.39 18.09 8.48
C PRO A 86 10.38 16.86 9.41
N PHE A 87 11.14 15.83 9.03
CA PHE A 87 11.35 14.62 9.82
C PHE A 87 12.82 14.50 10.28
N PRO A 88 13.10 14.30 11.58
CA PRO A 88 12.19 14.50 12.71
C PRO A 88 11.74 15.98 12.81
N ASN A 89 10.55 16.23 13.36
CA ASN A 89 10.06 17.59 13.58
C ASN A 89 10.87 18.26 14.71
N PRO A 90 11.58 19.38 14.46
CA PRO A 90 12.42 20.04 15.45
C PRO A 90 11.65 20.73 16.57
N ASP A 91 10.36 21.05 16.37
CA ASP A 91 9.49 21.66 17.39
C ASP A 91 9.02 20.63 18.44
N TYR A 92 9.22 19.35 18.13
CA TYR A 92 8.89 18.21 18.97
C TYR A 92 10.13 17.32 19.20
N PRO A 93 11.22 17.87 19.76
CA PRO A 93 12.47 17.14 19.93
C PRO A 93 12.34 15.98 20.94
N ASP A 94 11.46 16.17 21.92
CA ASP A 94 11.18 15.22 23.02
C ASP A 94 9.73 14.69 23.00
N PHE A 95 8.89 15.22 22.11
CA PHE A 95 7.51 14.76 22.01
C PHE A 95 7.50 13.42 21.26
N PRO A 96 6.76 12.40 21.74
CA PRO A 96 6.51 11.25 20.90
C PRO A 96 5.65 11.78 19.74
N PHE A 97 6.23 11.85 18.55
CA PHE A 97 5.49 12.06 17.30
C PHE A 97 4.14 11.37 17.40
N PRO A 98 3.02 12.01 17.00
CA PRO A 98 1.69 11.42 17.03
C PRO A 98 1.76 9.95 16.60
N THR A 99 1.71 9.07 17.60
CA THR A 99 2.13 7.69 17.38
C THR A 99 1.02 6.95 16.70
N HIS A 100 -0.23 7.31 16.98
CA HIS A 100 -1.38 6.59 16.47
C HIS A 100 -1.58 6.83 14.98
N GLY A 101 -1.76 8.07 14.52
CA GLY A 101 -1.95 8.41 13.12
C GLY A 101 -0.78 7.97 12.25
N THR A 102 0.46 8.22 12.69
CA THR A 102 1.66 7.75 11.96
C THR A 102 1.73 6.22 11.89
N HIS A 103 1.42 5.52 12.99
CA HIS A 103 1.40 4.05 13.00
C HIS A 103 0.30 3.50 12.10
N VAL A 104 -0.91 4.05 12.15
CA VAL A 104 -2.03 3.66 11.28
C VAL A 104 -1.66 3.84 9.81
N MET A 105 -1.02 4.97 9.47
CA MET A 105 -0.47 5.20 8.12
C MET A 105 0.60 4.18 7.73
N GLY A 106 1.48 3.82 8.67
CA GLY A 106 2.49 2.79 8.46
C GLY A 106 1.89 1.40 8.20
N ALA A 107 0.95 0.97 9.04
CA ALA A 107 0.25 -0.30 8.89
C ALA A 107 -0.47 -0.40 7.54
N ALA A 108 -1.06 0.71 7.08
CA ALA A 108 -1.72 0.78 5.78
C ALA A 108 -0.73 0.77 4.60
N ALA A 109 0.31 1.62 4.63
CA ALA A 109 1.07 1.96 3.43
C ALA A 109 2.54 2.34 3.66
N ALA A 110 3.19 1.89 4.74
CA ALA A 110 4.66 1.95 4.84
C ALA A 110 5.31 1.29 3.61
N ALA A 111 6.45 1.82 3.18
CA ALA A 111 7.08 1.41 1.94
C ALA A 111 7.61 -0.03 2.03
N ARG A 112 7.90 -0.61 0.86
CA ARG A 112 8.75 -1.79 0.76
C ARG A 112 10.16 -1.33 0.39
N ASN A 113 10.94 -0.92 1.37
CA ASN A 113 12.26 -0.32 1.17
C ASN A 113 13.38 -1.02 1.96
N GLY A 114 13.04 -2.07 2.72
CA GLY A 114 13.97 -2.83 3.54
C GLY A 114 14.27 -2.19 4.90
N VAL A 115 13.52 -1.18 5.33
CA VAL A 115 13.68 -0.45 6.60
C VAL A 115 12.40 -0.55 7.41
N GLY A 116 12.51 -0.80 8.72
CA GLY A 116 11.35 -0.82 9.61
C GLY A 116 10.36 -1.93 9.26
N MET A 117 9.15 -1.55 8.83
CA MET A 117 8.06 -2.45 8.46
C MET A 117 7.43 -2.06 7.13
N ILE A 118 6.74 -3.00 6.51
CA ILE A 118 5.97 -2.78 5.28
C ILE A 118 4.47 -2.68 5.58
N GLY A 119 3.80 -1.77 4.86
CA GLY A 119 2.34 -1.63 4.92
C GLY A 119 1.63 -2.67 4.06
N VAL A 120 0.35 -2.91 4.34
CA VAL A 120 -0.48 -3.84 3.53
C VAL A 120 -0.50 -3.43 2.05
N ALA A 121 -0.61 -2.12 1.79
CA ALA A 121 -0.70 -1.51 0.48
C ALA A 121 0.52 -0.60 0.22
N TYR A 122 1.72 -1.17 0.24
CA TYR A 122 2.99 -0.45 0.21
C TYR A 122 3.24 0.44 -1.02
N ASP A 123 2.52 0.24 -2.13
CA ASP A 123 2.58 1.10 -3.32
C ASP A 123 1.45 2.14 -3.38
N ALA A 124 0.55 2.17 -2.39
CA ALA A 124 -0.52 3.16 -2.34
C ALA A 124 0.00 4.58 -2.05
N SER A 125 -0.74 5.58 -2.50
CA SER A 125 -0.60 6.95 -2.00
C SER A 125 -1.46 7.17 -0.77
N ILE A 126 -1.08 8.11 0.09
CA ILE A 126 -1.78 8.40 1.34
C ILE A 126 -2.22 9.86 1.39
N ALA A 127 -3.42 10.09 1.91
CA ALA A 127 -3.91 11.39 2.33
C ALA A 127 -4.31 11.26 3.80
N HIS A 128 -4.16 12.34 4.55
CA HIS A 128 -4.45 12.35 5.98
C HIS A 128 -5.42 13.48 6.30
N THR A 129 -6.17 13.38 7.38
CA THR A 129 -6.84 14.52 8.01
C THR A 129 -6.88 14.28 9.50
N VAL A 130 -6.73 15.36 10.28
CA VAL A 130 -6.91 15.28 11.72
C VAL A 130 -8.41 15.26 12.01
N ALA A 131 -8.89 14.17 12.60
CA ALA A 131 -10.28 13.97 13.00
C ALA A 131 -10.45 13.91 14.52
N ILE A 132 -9.38 13.57 15.27
CA ILE A 132 -9.39 13.54 16.74
C ILE A 132 -8.22 14.41 17.24
N PRO A 133 -8.50 15.54 17.91
CA PRO A 133 -7.45 16.50 18.26
C PRO A 133 -6.61 16.12 19.49
N ASN A 134 -6.97 15.05 20.22
CA ASN A 134 -6.29 14.64 21.45
C ASN A 134 -5.62 13.27 21.29
N PRO A 135 -4.41 13.06 21.85
CA PRO A 135 -3.72 11.78 21.76
C PRO A 135 -4.39 10.76 22.68
N GLY A 136 -5.00 9.73 22.08
CA GLY A 136 -5.39 8.50 22.76
C GLY A 136 -6.83 8.43 23.29
N TYR A 137 -7.34 7.20 23.33
CA TYR A 137 -8.57 6.83 24.03
C TYR A 137 -8.63 7.49 25.42
N PRO A 138 -9.80 7.99 25.88
CA PRO A 138 -9.94 8.29 27.30
C PRO A 138 -9.58 7.04 28.08
N ALA A 139 -8.70 7.16 29.07
CA ALA A 139 -8.34 6.06 29.94
C ALA A 139 -9.63 5.35 30.40
N SER A 140 -9.69 4.04 30.19
CA SER A 140 -10.79 3.23 30.72
C SER A 140 -10.89 3.50 32.22
N LYS A 141 -12.05 4.00 32.66
CA LYS A 141 -12.41 4.14 34.07
C LYS A 141 -12.43 2.78 34.75
#